data_AF-A0A1I5VXF4-F1
#
_entry.id   AF-A0A1I5VXF4-F1
#
_cell.length_a   1.000
_cell.length_b   1.000
_cell.length_c   1.000
_cell.angle_alpha   90.00
_cell.angle_beta   90.00
_cell.angle_gamma   90.00
#
_symmetry.space_group_name_H-M   'P 1'
#
loop_
_entity.id
_entity.type
_entity.pdbx_description
1 polymer ?
#
loop_
_entity_poly.entity_id
_entity_poly.type
_entity_poly.pdbx_seq_one_letter_code
_entity_poly.pdbx_strand_id
1 'polypeptide(L)'
;MASAAQSVTGNPRRARERLWRPSKAARGLQSTAHAFASGPHIPMFTLTHLSSPPPESLKSQVQQMVVDYFADVSAVPLLPSNPLYQLYQYVIGYELHLHLQTMNGEAEGPVQLLLALDDEDPARVLGFALYLPSPDDAAACTLAYLAVHSEQRAQGIGRALLQRVQERRPHLELACVADKVPLFEALGLQVLAAQGALVVMSSRDYRSSGMVAVADLAPVFASTEVRQIHAYLLKQHGQRAMQQAEKQRDAHLDALALQAQQLVDERLPSRALH
;
A
#
# COMPACT_ATOMS: atom_id res chain seq x y z
N MET A 1 -2.12 43.77 29.75
CA MET A 1 -1.80 45.21 29.59
C MET A 1 -0.34 45.32 29.18
N ALA A 2 -0.09 46.10 28.12
CA ALA A 2 1.17 46.76 27.70
C ALA A 2 2.45 45.87 27.56
N SER A 3 3.03 45.68 26.37
CA SER A 3 3.79 46.68 25.57
C SER A 3 5.06 47.13 26.33
N ALA A 4 6.28 47.21 25.80
CA ALA A 4 6.89 47.14 24.48
C ALA A 4 8.42 47.14 24.67
N ALA A 5 9.19 46.82 23.62
CA ALA A 5 10.47 47.43 23.24
C ALA A 5 11.12 46.58 22.14
N GLN A 6 11.84 47.06 21.14
CA GLN A 6 12.21 48.40 20.71
C GLN A 6 12.74 48.28 19.28
N SER A 7 12.48 49.31 18.50
CA SER A 7 13.00 49.61 17.17
C SER A 7 14.50 49.91 17.17
N VAL A 8 15.23 49.50 16.13
CA VAL A 8 16.34 50.31 15.58
C VAL A 8 16.24 50.36 14.06
N THR A 9 16.10 51.59 13.60
CA THR A 9 16.05 52.12 12.23
C THR A 9 17.45 52.25 11.60
N GLY A 10 17.57 52.11 10.27
CA GLY A 10 18.77 52.57 9.56
C GLY A 10 18.80 52.20 8.08
N ASN A 11 18.50 53.17 7.21
CA ASN A 11 18.22 53.06 5.77
C ASN A 11 19.51 53.28 4.89
N PRO A 12 19.46 53.58 3.57
CA PRO A 12 19.95 52.74 2.47
C PRO A 12 21.05 53.42 1.60
N ARG A 13 21.31 52.83 0.41
CA ARG A 13 21.77 53.42 -0.89
C ARG A 13 23.25 53.35 -1.32
N ARG A 14 23.34 53.11 -2.64
CA ARG A 14 24.42 53.31 -3.65
C ARG A 14 25.41 52.16 -3.81
N ALA A 15 25.43 51.41 -4.92
CA ALA A 15 25.58 51.72 -6.36
C ALA A 15 27.05 51.65 -6.84
N ARG A 16 27.21 51.07 -8.04
CA ARG A 16 28.36 51.02 -8.97
C ARG A 16 29.18 49.73 -8.90
N GLU A 17 29.10 48.84 -9.90
CA GLU A 17 29.57 48.93 -11.31
C GLU A 17 31.07 48.61 -11.47
N ARG A 18 31.34 47.86 -12.56
CA ARG A 18 32.63 47.49 -13.19
C ARG A 18 33.21 46.17 -12.65
N LEU A 19 33.77 45.26 -13.44
CA LEU A 19 34.17 45.25 -14.85
C LEU A 19 34.48 43.78 -15.19
N TRP A 20 33.93 43.21 -16.27
CA TRP A 20 34.71 42.31 -17.15
C TRP A 20 33.94 42.03 -18.44
N ARG A 21 34.55 42.43 -19.57
CA ARG A 21 34.25 41.92 -20.91
C ARG A 21 35.40 41.01 -21.33
N PRO A 22 35.15 40.03 -22.20
CA PRO A 22 35.79 40.11 -23.50
C PRO A 22 34.85 39.88 -24.69
N SER A 23 35.44 40.16 -25.86
CA SER A 23 34.86 40.50 -27.15
C SER A 23 34.35 39.33 -28.00
N LYS A 24 33.47 39.68 -28.93
CA LYS A 24 32.96 38.91 -30.08
C LYS A 24 34.06 38.54 -31.09
N ALA A 25 33.96 37.32 -31.63
CA ALA A 25 34.08 36.89 -33.04
C ALA A 25 33.96 35.34 -33.02
N ALA A 26 33.29 34.61 -33.90
CA ALA A 26 32.86 34.82 -35.26
C ALA A 26 31.61 33.95 -35.57
N ARG A 27 30.89 34.31 -36.63
CA ARG A 27 29.79 33.54 -37.22
C ARG A 27 30.35 32.31 -37.94
N GLY A 28 29.66 31.18 -37.79
CA GLY A 28 29.78 30.01 -38.67
C GLY A 28 28.50 29.20 -38.57
N LEU A 29 27.74 29.16 -39.67
CA LEU A 29 26.60 28.25 -39.83
C LEU A 29 27.09 26.80 -39.69
N GLN A 30 26.34 25.95 -38.99
CA GLN A 30 25.58 24.85 -39.61
C GLN A 30 24.97 23.94 -38.55
N SER A 31 23.75 23.55 -38.86
CA SER A 31 22.90 22.57 -38.20
C SER A 31 23.56 21.19 -38.12
N THR A 32 23.64 20.62 -36.92
CA THR A 32 23.58 19.17 -36.70
C THR A 32 22.94 18.91 -35.35
N ALA A 33 21.74 18.32 -35.40
CA ALA A 33 21.14 17.34 -34.50
C ALA A 33 21.38 17.48 -32.98
N HIS A 34 20.27 17.75 -32.31
CA HIS A 34 20.00 17.56 -30.88
C HIS A 34 20.78 16.40 -30.24
N ALA A 35 21.75 16.74 -29.40
CA ALA A 35 22.04 15.94 -28.22
C ALA A 35 20.88 16.18 -27.23
N PHE A 36 19.94 15.24 -27.18
CA PHE A 36 18.95 15.23 -26.10
C PHE A 36 19.68 14.91 -24.81
N ALA A 37 19.84 15.93 -23.99
CA ALA A 37 20.18 15.80 -22.59
C ALA A 37 19.05 15.01 -21.91
N SER A 38 19.39 13.82 -21.42
CA SER A 38 18.57 13.04 -20.50
C SER A 38 18.32 13.88 -19.25
N GLY A 39 17.16 14.53 -19.19
CA GLY A 39 16.60 14.99 -17.92
C GLY A 39 16.29 13.78 -17.02
N PRO A 40 16.08 13.97 -15.71
CA PRO A 40 15.59 12.88 -14.87
C PRO A 40 14.29 12.36 -15.48
N HIS A 41 14.32 11.14 -16.02
CA HIS A 41 13.14 10.42 -16.44
C HIS A 41 12.27 10.27 -15.19
N ILE A 42 11.14 10.97 -15.15
CA ILE A 42 10.05 10.61 -14.25
C ILE A 42 9.53 9.31 -14.86
N PRO A 43 9.68 8.14 -14.22
CA PRO A 43 9.18 6.91 -14.80
C PRO A 43 7.67 7.06 -14.93
N MET A 44 7.20 7.13 -16.18
CA MET A 44 5.79 7.03 -16.48
C MET A 44 5.41 5.54 -16.36
N PHE A 45 4.19 5.29 -15.91
CA PHE A 45 3.66 3.95 -15.71
C PHE A 45 2.29 3.83 -16.35
N THR A 46 1.96 2.63 -16.79
CA THR A 46 0.66 2.29 -17.39
C THR A 46 -0.16 1.45 -16.43
N LEU A 47 -1.45 1.77 -16.32
CA LEU A 47 -2.39 0.99 -15.52
C LEU A 47 -3.10 -0.06 -16.37
N THR A 48 -2.87 -1.33 -16.05
CA THR A 48 -3.50 -2.49 -16.72
C THR A 48 -4.46 -3.19 -15.77
N HIS A 49 -5.73 -3.26 -16.17
CA HIS A 49 -6.77 -3.98 -15.42
C HIS A 49 -6.91 -5.40 -15.96
N LEU A 50 -6.94 -6.37 -15.05
CA LEU A 50 -7.04 -7.78 -15.35
C LEU A 50 -8.24 -8.38 -14.63
N SER A 51 -9.14 -8.97 -15.41
CA SER A 51 -10.29 -9.76 -14.95
C SER A 51 -10.06 -11.27 -15.08
N SER A 52 -8.89 -11.67 -15.58
CA SER A 52 -8.39 -13.05 -15.65
C SER A 52 -6.98 -13.07 -15.07
N PRO A 53 -6.42 -14.23 -14.66
CA PRO A 53 -5.11 -14.22 -14.04
C PRO A 53 -4.03 -13.65 -14.97
N PRO A 54 -3.04 -12.95 -14.40
CA PRO A 54 -1.91 -12.44 -15.16
C PRO A 54 -1.03 -13.58 -15.72
N PRO A 55 -0.23 -13.29 -16.77
CA PRO A 55 0.90 -14.14 -17.15
C PRO A 55 1.79 -14.49 -15.95
N GLU A 56 2.38 -15.69 -15.95
CA GLU A 56 3.12 -16.20 -14.80
C GLU A 56 4.27 -15.26 -14.36
N SER A 57 4.94 -14.58 -15.29
CA SER A 57 6.00 -13.61 -14.97
C SER A 57 5.51 -12.40 -14.14
N LEU A 58 4.32 -11.87 -14.46
CA LEU A 58 3.72 -10.75 -13.70
C LEU A 58 3.14 -11.26 -12.37
N LYS A 59 2.54 -12.45 -12.40
CA LYS A 59 2.04 -13.13 -11.21
C LYS A 59 3.12 -13.33 -10.15
N SER A 60 4.29 -13.84 -10.55
CA SER A 60 5.41 -14.06 -9.63
C SER A 60 5.91 -12.74 -9.02
N GLN A 61 5.91 -11.65 -9.78
CA GLN A 61 6.28 -10.32 -9.24
C GLN A 61 5.27 -9.82 -8.20
N VAL A 62 3.97 -9.95 -8.45
CA VAL A 62 2.92 -9.60 -7.47
C VAL A 62 3.06 -10.43 -6.20
N GLN A 63 3.31 -11.75 -6.33
CA GLN A 63 3.54 -12.64 -5.19
C GLN A 63 4.79 -12.23 -4.40
N GLN A 64 5.89 -11.93 -5.08
CA GLN A 64 7.12 -11.47 -4.46
C GLN A 64 6.89 -10.16 -3.68
N MET A 65 6.17 -9.20 -4.25
CA MET A 65 5.84 -7.94 -3.57
C MET A 65 5.03 -8.17 -2.29
N VAL A 66 4.05 -9.08 -2.28
CA VAL A 66 3.29 -9.39 -1.04
C VAL A 66 4.19 -10.00 0.03
N VAL A 67 5.09 -10.89 -0.37
CA VAL A 67 6.05 -11.54 0.53
C VAL A 67 7.06 -10.51 1.10
N ASP A 68 7.58 -9.60 0.27
CA ASP A 68 8.56 -8.60 0.66
C ASP A 68 7.95 -7.50 1.55
N TYR A 69 6.69 -7.12 1.27
CA TYR A 69 5.97 -6.08 2.00
C TYR A 69 4.97 -6.65 3.00
N PHE A 70 5.15 -7.88 3.46
CA PHE A 70 4.23 -8.59 4.35
C PHE A 70 3.77 -7.74 5.55
N ALA A 71 4.68 -7.07 6.24
CA ALA A 71 4.32 -6.23 7.40
C ALA A 71 3.45 -5.01 7.04
N ASP A 72 3.52 -4.52 5.79
CA ASP A 72 2.72 -3.39 5.31
C ASP A 72 1.32 -3.82 4.85
N VAL A 73 1.14 -5.07 4.40
CA VAL A 73 -0.09 -5.53 3.71
C VAL A 73 -0.86 -6.63 4.46
N SER A 74 -0.29 -7.22 5.50
CA SER A 74 -0.93 -8.31 6.24
C SER A 74 -1.93 -7.81 7.27
N ALA A 75 -3.03 -8.57 7.44
CA ALA A 75 -3.92 -8.44 8.59
C ALA A 75 -3.27 -8.85 9.92
N VAL A 76 -2.17 -9.61 9.87
CA VAL A 76 -1.38 -10.07 11.02
C VAL A 76 0.09 -9.66 10.79
N PRO A 77 0.43 -8.37 10.87
CA PRO A 77 1.73 -7.85 10.47
C PRO A 77 2.79 -8.21 11.52
N LEU A 78 3.37 -9.41 11.42
CA LEU A 78 4.46 -9.83 12.28
C LEU A 78 5.78 -9.16 11.87
N LEU A 79 6.61 -8.85 12.87
CA LEU A 79 7.97 -8.38 12.64
C LEU A 79 8.93 -9.56 12.35
N PRO A 80 9.99 -9.38 11.53
CA PRO A 80 10.98 -10.42 11.23
C PRO A 80 11.67 -11.05 12.44
N SER A 81 11.65 -10.37 13.59
CA SER A 81 12.20 -10.88 14.85
C SER A 81 11.34 -11.98 15.50
N ASN A 82 10.08 -12.13 15.11
CA ASN A 82 9.20 -13.17 15.65
C ASN A 82 9.46 -14.51 14.89
N PRO A 83 9.76 -15.62 15.59
CA PRO A 83 9.98 -16.93 14.95
C PRO A 83 8.85 -17.42 14.03
N LEU A 84 7.60 -16.95 14.24
CA LEU A 84 6.46 -17.29 13.40
C LEU A 84 6.41 -16.51 12.08
N TYR A 85 7.28 -15.52 11.89
CA TYR A 85 7.29 -14.63 10.73
C TYR A 85 7.26 -15.40 9.41
N GLN A 86 8.14 -16.39 9.24
CA GLN A 86 8.23 -17.19 8.01
C GLN A 86 6.96 -18.00 7.73
N LEU A 87 6.29 -18.48 8.78
CA LEU A 87 5.03 -19.21 8.64
C LEU A 87 3.92 -18.28 8.13
N TYR A 88 3.80 -17.08 8.70
CA TYR A 88 2.80 -16.12 8.25
C TYR A 88 3.11 -15.52 6.87
N GLN A 89 4.39 -15.37 6.55
CA GLN A 89 4.83 -14.97 5.20
C GLN A 89 4.44 -16.02 4.15
N TYR A 90 4.51 -17.30 4.48
CA TYR A 90 3.98 -18.36 3.62
C TYR A 90 2.45 -18.28 3.50
N VAL A 91 1.74 -18.11 4.61
CA VAL A 91 0.27 -18.06 4.63
C VAL A 91 -0.26 -16.92 3.76
N ILE A 92 0.31 -15.70 3.86
CA ILE A 92 -0.15 -14.57 3.03
C ILE A 92 0.12 -14.80 1.53
N GLY A 93 1.25 -15.45 1.18
CA GLY A 93 1.57 -15.78 -0.20
C GLY A 93 0.57 -16.79 -0.77
N TYR A 94 0.14 -17.74 0.07
CA TYR A 94 -0.89 -18.72 -0.27
C TYR A 94 -2.28 -18.08 -0.38
N GLU A 95 -2.64 -17.16 0.52
CA GLU A 95 -3.89 -16.38 0.46
C GLU A 95 -3.99 -15.63 -0.89
N LEU A 96 -2.93 -14.89 -1.26
CA LEU A 96 -2.86 -14.24 -2.57
C LEU A 96 -3.02 -15.25 -3.71
N HIS A 97 -2.39 -16.43 -3.61
CA HIS A 97 -2.54 -17.47 -4.61
C HIS A 97 -3.99 -17.92 -4.77
N LEU A 98 -4.70 -18.16 -3.66
CA LEU A 98 -6.12 -18.50 -3.66
C LEU A 98 -6.96 -17.39 -4.31
N HIS A 99 -6.68 -16.12 -3.99
CA HIS A 99 -7.34 -15.00 -4.65
C HIS A 99 -7.12 -15.04 -6.16
N LEU A 100 -5.87 -15.13 -6.63
CA LEU A 100 -5.58 -15.15 -8.07
C LEU A 100 -6.19 -16.37 -8.78
N GLN A 101 -6.39 -17.49 -8.10
CA GLN A 101 -7.11 -18.64 -8.65
C GLN A 101 -8.59 -18.33 -8.91
N THR A 102 -9.26 -17.50 -8.10
CA THR A 102 -10.67 -17.15 -8.32
C THR A 102 -10.90 -16.32 -9.58
N MET A 103 -9.85 -15.67 -10.12
CA MET A 103 -9.90 -15.00 -11.42
C MET A 103 -10.16 -15.96 -12.60
N ASN A 104 -9.92 -17.26 -12.43
CA ASN A 104 -10.12 -18.28 -13.47
C ASN A 104 -11.57 -18.77 -13.61
N GLY A 105 -12.49 -18.35 -12.72
CA GLY A 105 -13.77 -19.05 -12.53
C GLY A 105 -15.03 -18.23 -12.78
N GLU A 106 -16.16 -18.93 -12.68
CA GLU A 106 -17.54 -18.40 -12.64
C GLU A 106 -17.94 -17.88 -11.25
N ALA A 107 -16.98 -17.64 -10.35
CA ALA A 107 -17.27 -17.18 -9.00
C ALA A 107 -18.07 -15.85 -9.04
N GLU A 108 -19.12 -15.74 -8.23
CA GLU A 108 -19.85 -14.48 -8.09
C GLU A 108 -18.92 -13.43 -7.45
N GLY A 109 -18.56 -12.39 -8.20
CA GLY A 109 -17.61 -11.36 -7.78
C GLY A 109 -16.15 -11.84 -7.79
N PRO A 110 -15.59 -12.25 -8.95
CA PRO A 110 -14.22 -12.72 -9.02
C PRO A 110 -13.25 -11.58 -8.67
N VAL A 111 -12.14 -11.93 -8.03
CA VAL A 111 -11.14 -10.93 -7.66
C VAL A 111 -10.65 -10.19 -8.91
N GLN A 112 -10.36 -8.91 -8.74
CA GLN A 112 -9.87 -8.05 -9.81
C GLN A 112 -8.45 -7.59 -9.46
N LEU A 113 -7.58 -7.59 -10.47
CA LEU A 113 -6.19 -7.18 -10.32
C LEU A 113 -5.92 -5.97 -11.21
N LEU A 114 -5.39 -4.91 -10.62
CA LEU A 114 -4.90 -3.75 -11.33
C LEU A 114 -3.38 -3.68 -11.15
N LEU A 115 -2.64 -3.63 -12.25
CA LEU A 115 -1.19 -3.51 -12.27
C LEU A 115 -0.79 -2.11 -12.71
N ALA A 116 0.23 -1.55 -12.06
CA ALA A 116 1.02 -0.45 -12.58
C ALA A 116 2.30 -1.03 -13.17
N LEU A 117 2.45 -0.93 -14.49
CA LEU A 117 3.57 -1.45 -15.26
C LEU A 117 4.50 -0.32 -15.66
N ASP A 118 5.79 -0.61 -15.77
CA ASP A 118 6.77 0.32 -16.29
C ASP A 118 6.50 0.61 -17.79
N ASP A 119 6.51 1.88 -18.20
CA ASP A 119 6.23 2.26 -19.59
C ASP A 119 7.37 1.85 -20.55
N GLU A 120 8.61 1.79 -20.05
CA GLU A 120 9.77 1.38 -20.84
C GLU A 120 9.93 -0.14 -20.86
N ASP A 121 9.56 -0.82 -19.77
CA ASP A 121 9.51 -2.28 -19.68
C ASP A 121 8.17 -2.80 -19.13
N PRO A 122 7.15 -3.02 -19.98
CA PRO A 122 5.83 -3.50 -19.55
C PRO A 122 5.84 -4.88 -18.89
N ALA A 123 6.96 -5.62 -18.92
CA ALA A 123 7.11 -6.86 -18.16
C ALA A 123 7.41 -6.63 -16.67
N ARG A 124 7.68 -5.39 -16.26
CA ARG A 124 8.00 -5.00 -14.88
C ARG A 124 6.80 -4.42 -14.15
N VAL A 125 6.45 -5.00 -13.00
CA VAL A 125 5.41 -4.51 -12.10
C VAL A 125 6.01 -3.49 -11.13
N LEU A 126 5.50 -2.25 -11.17
CA LEU A 126 5.89 -1.16 -10.26
C LEU A 126 4.94 -1.05 -9.06
N GLY A 127 3.73 -1.56 -9.19
CA GLY A 127 2.71 -1.57 -8.15
C GLY A 127 1.50 -2.39 -8.54
N PHE A 128 0.67 -2.76 -7.58
CA PHE A 128 -0.60 -3.41 -7.86
C PHE A 128 -1.65 -3.08 -6.80
N ALA A 129 -2.91 -3.19 -7.20
CA ALA A 129 -4.07 -3.21 -6.33
C ALA A 129 -4.91 -4.45 -6.64
N LEU A 130 -5.20 -5.25 -5.62
CA LEU A 130 -6.07 -6.41 -5.70
C LEU A 130 -7.32 -6.12 -4.87
N TYR A 131 -8.48 -6.17 -5.52
CA TYR A 131 -9.76 -5.82 -4.90
C TYR A 131 -10.84 -6.85 -5.22
N LEU A 132 -11.78 -6.98 -4.28
CA LEU A 132 -12.87 -7.94 -4.29
C LEU A 132 -14.16 -7.16 -4.50
N PRO A 133 -14.76 -7.20 -5.70
CA PRO A 133 -16.07 -6.63 -5.94
C PRO A 133 -17.12 -7.29 -5.04
N SER A 134 -18.06 -6.51 -4.52
CA SER A 134 -19.23 -7.10 -3.88
C SER A 134 -20.14 -7.74 -4.95
N PRO A 135 -20.59 -9.00 -4.76
CA PRO A 135 -21.50 -9.67 -5.69
C PRO A 135 -22.88 -9.01 -5.79
N ASP A 136 -23.37 -8.48 -4.67
CA ASP A 136 -24.72 -7.94 -4.47
C ASP A 136 -24.75 -6.40 -4.40
N ASP A 137 -23.58 -5.74 -4.40
CA ASP A 137 -23.45 -4.29 -4.54
C ASP A 137 -22.48 -3.92 -5.68
N ALA A 138 -23.05 -3.50 -6.82
CA ALA A 138 -22.29 -3.13 -8.01
C ALA A 138 -21.38 -1.90 -7.81
N ALA A 139 -21.62 -1.06 -6.80
CA ALA A 139 -20.78 0.08 -6.49
C ALA A 139 -19.67 -0.26 -5.49
N ALA A 140 -19.84 -1.33 -4.69
CA ALA A 140 -18.93 -1.69 -3.61
C ALA A 140 -17.81 -2.65 -4.01
N CYS A 141 -16.67 -2.45 -3.37
CA CYS A 141 -15.57 -3.41 -3.35
C CYS A 141 -14.71 -3.26 -2.08
N THR A 142 -14.03 -4.34 -1.71
CA THR A 142 -12.99 -4.33 -0.68
C THR A 142 -11.62 -4.41 -1.33
N LEU A 143 -10.71 -3.50 -1.00
CA LEU A 143 -9.29 -3.61 -1.37
C LEU A 143 -8.60 -4.55 -0.39
N ALA A 144 -8.15 -5.72 -0.89
CA ALA A 144 -7.42 -6.68 -0.08
C ALA A 144 -5.92 -6.37 -0.04
N TYR A 145 -5.33 -5.98 -1.17
CA TYR A 145 -3.91 -5.62 -1.21
C TYR A 145 -3.67 -4.37 -2.05
N LEU A 146 -2.77 -3.52 -1.56
CA LEU A 146 -2.16 -2.43 -2.30
C LEU A 146 -0.67 -2.43 -1.98
N ALA A 147 0.17 -2.56 -3.01
CA ALA A 147 1.60 -2.43 -2.84
C ALA A 147 2.21 -1.64 -3.99
N VAL A 148 3.24 -0.86 -3.66
CA VAL A 148 4.08 -0.14 -4.62
C VAL A 148 5.51 -0.51 -4.32
N HIS A 149 6.27 -0.81 -5.37
CA HIS A 149 7.69 -1.13 -5.29
C HIS A 149 8.40 -0.03 -4.49
N SER A 150 9.27 -0.41 -3.55
CA SER A 150 9.89 0.51 -2.58
C SER A 150 10.56 1.72 -3.23
N GLU A 151 11.30 1.49 -4.31
CA GLU A 151 11.98 2.52 -5.12
C GLU A 151 11.02 3.46 -5.86
N GLN A 152 9.76 3.06 -6.03
CA GLN A 152 8.72 3.80 -6.77
C GLN A 152 7.68 4.45 -5.86
N ARG A 153 7.87 4.38 -4.53
CA ARG A 153 6.98 5.02 -3.55
C ARG A 153 7.05 6.54 -3.68
N ALA A 154 5.97 7.21 -3.28
CA ALA A 154 5.80 8.67 -3.40
C ALA A 154 5.81 9.24 -4.83
N GLN A 155 5.74 8.39 -5.87
CA GLN A 155 5.64 8.81 -7.28
C GLN A 155 4.20 8.79 -7.83
N GLY A 156 3.20 8.76 -6.95
CA GLY A 156 1.78 8.80 -7.34
C GLY A 156 1.17 7.47 -7.79
N ILE A 157 1.95 6.38 -7.92
CA ILE A 157 1.45 5.06 -8.34
C ILE A 157 0.29 4.56 -7.48
N GLY A 158 0.46 4.55 -6.15
CA GLY A 158 -0.58 4.10 -5.23
C GLY A 158 -1.87 4.92 -5.32
N ARG A 159 -1.75 6.24 -5.53
CA ARG A 159 -2.89 7.13 -5.76
C ARG A 159 -3.61 6.78 -7.06
N ALA A 160 -2.87 6.59 -8.14
CA ALA A 160 -3.44 6.26 -9.44
C ALA A 160 -4.15 4.89 -9.43
N LEU A 161 -3.56 3.89 -8.76
CA LEU A 161 -4.16 2.58 -8.56
C LEU A 161 -5.51 2.69 -7.83
N LEU A 162 -5.57 3.39 -6.69
CA LEU A 162 -6.82 3.55 -5.94
C LEU A 162 -7.87 4.36 -6.70
N GLN A 163 -7.47 5.45 -7.37
CA GLN A 163 -8.39 6.24 -8.20
C GLN A 163 -9.03 5.38 -9.29
N ARG A 164 -8.24 4.53 -9.96
CA ARG A 164 -8.76 3.62 -10.98
C ARG A 164 -9.70 2.55 -10.41
N VAL A 165 -9.48 2.10 -9.17
CA VAL A 165 -10.44 1.23 -8.47
C VAL A 165 -11.75 1.99 -8.21
N GLN A 166 -11.67 3.20 -7.68
CA GLN A 166 -12.84 4.04 -7.35
C GLN A 166 -13.65 4.48 -8.58
N GLU A 167 -12.99 4.72 -9.73
CA GLU A 167 -13.65 4.99 -11.02
C GLU A 167 -14.58 3.84 -11.43
N ARG A 168 -14.22 2.60 -11.08
CA ARG A 168 -14.99 1.40 -11.41
C ARG A 168 -15.98 1.03 -10.30
N ARG A 169 -15.59 1.25 -9.04
CA ARG A 169 -16.34 0.88 -7.83
C ARG A 169 -16.27 2.04 -6.83
N PRO A 170 -17.21 2.99 -6.90
CA PRO A 170 -17.15 4.23 -6.11
C PRO A 170 -17.20 4.04 -4.59
N HIS A 171 -17.69 2.90 -4.11
CA HIS A 171 -17.69 2.54 -2.70
C HIS A 171 -16.55 1.56 -2.44
N LEU A 172 -15.40 2.10 -2.05
CA LEU A 172 -14.20 1.34 -1.73
C LEU A 172 -14.04 1.21 -0.23
N GLU A 173 -13.88 0.00 0.28
CA GLU A 173 -13.51 -0.29 1.67
C GLU A 173 -12.16 -0.98 1.77
N LEU A 174 -11.45 -0.76 2.88
CA LEU A 174 -10.23 -1.47 3.23
C LEU A 174 -10.07 -1.56 4.74
N ALA A 175 -9.22 -2.48 5.17
CA ALA A 175 -8.74 -2.54 6.55
C ALA A 175 -7.21 -2.42 6.55
N CYS A 176 -6.66 -1.58 7.41
CA CYS A 176 -5.21 -1.38 7.53
C CYS A 176 -4.81 -1.14 8.98
N VAL A 177 -3.53 -1.34 9.31
CA VAL A 177 -3.00 -0.93 10.62
C VAL A 177 -3.01 0.60 10.76
N ALA A 178 -3.10 1.07 12.00
CA ALA A 178 -3.29 2.49 12.33
C ALA A 178 -2.21 3.43 11.71
N ASP A 179 -0.98 2.96 11.55
CA ASP A 179 0.12 3.74 10.95
C ASP A 179 -0.11 4.07 9.46
N LYS A 180 -0.94 3.30 8.74
CA LYS A 180 -1.28 3.55 7.33
C LYS A 180 -2.50 4.44 7.16
N VAL A 181 -3.24 4.75 8.22
CA VAL A 181 -4.45 5.58 8.11
C VAL A 181 -4.17 6.94 7.44
N PRO A 182 -3.11 7.70 7.82
CA PRO A 182 -2.82 8.99 7.18
C PRO A 182 -2.55 8.87 5.67
N LEU A 183 -1.99 7.75 5.21
CA LEU A 183 -1.78 7.48 3.79
C LEU A 183 -3.12 7.37 3.07
N PHE A 184 -4.08 6.61 3.60
CA PHE A 184 -5.38 6.41 2.97
C PHE A 184 -6.31 7.62 3.13
N GLU A 185 -6.19 8.39 4.21
CA GLU A 185 -6.86 9.69 4.35
C GLU A 185 -6.42 10.66 3.23
N ALA A 186 -5.12 10.73 2.93
CA ALA A 186 -4.59 11.54 1.83
C ALA A 186 -5.05 11.08 0.43
N LEU A 187 -5.65 9.89 0.35
CA LEU A 187 -6.24 9.28 -0.86
C LEU A 187 -7.77 9.38 -0.86
N GLY A 188 -8.37 10.07 0.11
CA GLY A 188 -9.80 10.37 0.16
C GLY A 188 -10.65 9.30 0.84
N LEU A 189 -10.04 8.36 1.59
CA LEU A 189 -10.78 7.46 2.46
C LEU A 189 -10.94 8.07 3.85
N GLN A 190 -11.98 7.68 4.56
CA GLN A 190 -12.25 8.10 5.93
C GLN A 190 -12.37 6.90 6.86
N VAL A 191 -12.05 7.11 8.13
CA VAL A 191 -12.15 6.09 9.18
C VAL A 191 -13.61 5.79 9.49
N LEU A 192 -13.96 4.51 9.58
CA LEU A 192 -15.31 4.05 9.91
C LEU A 192 -15.41 3.35 11.27
N ALA A 193 -14.47 2.45 11.57
CA ALA A 193 -14.50 1.60 12.75
C ALA A 193 -13.13 0.96 13.02
N ALA A 194 -12.93 0.46 14.24
CA ALA A 194 -11.88 -0.48 14.55
C ALA A 194 -12.39 -1.92 14.34
N GLN A 195 -11.54 -2.82 13.86
CA GLN A 195 -11.83 -4.24 13.70
C GLN A 195 -10.58 -5.05 14.07
N GLY A 196 -10.51 -5.47 15.34
CA GLY A 196 -9.32 -6.11 15.88
C GLY A 196 -8.10 -5.19 15.76
N ALA A 197 -6.99 -5.71 15.22
CA ALA A 197 -5.75 -4.97 15.00
C ALA A 197 -5.81 -3.91 13.86
N LEU A 198 -6.93 -3.81 13.15
CA LEU A 198 -7.06 -2.99 11.94
C LEU A 198 -8.08 -1.87 12.12
N VAL A 199 -7.82 -0.75 11.44
CA VAL A 199 -8.76 0.34 11.21
C VAL A 199 -9.44 0.11 9.87
N VAL A 200 -10.77 0.11 9.87
CA VAL A 200 -11.56 0.04 8.65
C VAL A 200 -11.84 1.43 8.12
N MET A 201 -11.56 1.61 6.83
CA MET A 201 -11.69 2.87 6.12
C MET A 201 -12.54 2.68 4.86
N SER A 202 -13.21 3.75 4.43
CA SER A 202 -14.09 3.73 3.26
C SER A 202 -14.03 5.05 2.49
N SER A 203 -14.36 5.01 1.19
CA SER A 203 -14.67 6.21 0.42
C SER A 203 -16.05 6.81 0.75
N ARG A 204 -16.88 6.09 1.52
CA ARG A 204 -18.20 6.50 2.04
C ARG A 204 -18.17 6.59 3.56
N ASP A 205 -19.13 7.30 4.16
CA ASP A 205 -19.25 7.50 5.62
C ASP A 205 -20.02 6.35 6.30
N TYR A 206 -20.40 5.35 5.50
CA TYR A 206 -21.04 4.11 5.90
C TYR A 206 -20.33 2.91 5.27
N ARG A 207 -20.53 1.74 5.88
CA ARG A 207 -20.13 0.45 5.30
C ARG A 207 -21.19 -0.03 4.31
N SER A 208 -20.77 -0.63 3.20
CA SER A 208 -21.65 -1.34 2.30
C SER A 208 -22.29 -2.51 3.05
N SER A 209 -23.56 -2.74 2.78
CA SER A 209 -24.26 -3.95 3.22
C SER A 209 -23.95 -5.16 2.33
N GLY A 210 -23.18 -4.96 1.26
CA GLY A 210 -22.82 -6.00 0.31
C GLY A 210 -21.88 -7.04 0.91
N MET A 211 -21.97 -8.26 0.37
CA MET A 211 -21.12 -9.39 0.74
C MET A 211 -19.67 -9.13 0.31
N VAL A 212 -18.74 -9.60 1.15
CA VAL A 212 -17.29 -9.60 0.88
C VAL A 212 -16.81 -11.04 0.91
N ALA A 213 -16.18 -11.48 -0.19
CA ALA A 213 -15.63 -12.83 -0.32
C ALA A 213 -14.30 -12.96 0.45
N VAL A 214 -14.36 -13.16 1.76
CA VAL A 214 -13.17 -13.40 2.60
C VAL A 214 -12.63 -14.81 2.35
N ALA A 215 -11.33 -14.95 2.11
CA ALA A 215 -10.69 -16.26 1.97
C ALA A 215 -10.73 -17.02 3.30
N ASP A 216 -11.25 -18.26 3.29
CA ASP A 216 -11.10 -19.16 4.44
C ASP A 216 -9.67 -19.69 4.50
N LEU A 217 -8.91 -19.23 5.49
CA LEU A 217 -7.53 -19.64 5.71
C LEU A 217 -7.41 -20.86 6.62
N ALA A 218 -8.49 -21.35 7.24
CA ALA A 218 -8.43 -22.52 8.11
C ALA A 218 -7.88 -23.78 7.37
N PRO A 219 -8.27 -24.07 6.12
CA PRO A 219 -7.65 -25.15 5.34
C PRO A 219 -6.16 -24.94 5.08
N VAL A 220 -5.72 -23.68 4.95
CA VAL A 220 -4.30 -23.34 4.75
C VAL A 220 -3.50 -23.66 6.01
N PHE A 221 -3.98 -23.26 7.18
CA PHE A 221 -3.33 -23.60 8.44
C PHE A 221 -3.33 -25.11 8.74
N ALA A 222 -4.32 -25.84 8.25
CA ALA A 222 -4.41 -27.30 8.36
C ALA A 222 -3.55 -28.06 7.34
N SER A 223 -2.93 -27.37 6.37
CA SER A 223 -2.19 -27.99 5.28
C SER A 223 -0.95 -28.76 5.75
N THR A 224 -0.43 -29.62 4.89
CA THR A 224 0.80 -30.38 5.19
C THR A 224 2.00 -29.44 5.22
N GLU A 225 2.01 -28.45 4.33
CA GLU A 225 3.06 -27.46 4.13
C GLU A 225 3.20 -26.57 5.36
N VAL A 226 2.10 -26.02 5.90
CA VAL A 226 2.14 -25.22 7.12
C VAL A 226 2.60 -26.04 8.32
N ARG A 227 2.14 -27.30 8.42
CA ARG A 227 2.60 -28.22 9.48
C ARG A 227 4.10 -28.53 9.36
N GLN A 228 4.63 -28.68 8.15
CA GLN A 228 6.06 -28.89 7.91
C GLN A 228 6.89 -27.66 8.27
N ILE A 229 6.45 -26.46 7.89
CA ILE A 229 7.10 -25.19 8.29
C ILE A 229 7.10 -25.07 9.80
N HIS A 230 5.96 -25.31 10.45
CA HIS A 230 5.85 -25.26 11.91
C HIS A 230 6.79 -26.27 12.59
N ALA A 231 6.85 -27.52 12.10
CA ALA A 231 7.75 -28.54 12.61
C ALA A 231 9.23 -28.17 12.43
N TYR A 232 9.58 -27.54 11.31
CA TYR A 232 10.92 -27.03 11.06
C TYR A 232 11.28 -25.91 12.04
N LEU A 233 10.41 -24.91 12.21
CA LEU A 233 10.60 -23.81 13.17
C LEU A 233 10.70 -24.33 14.61
N LEU A 234 9.89 -25.32 14.97
CA LEU A 234 9.96 -25.98 16.27
C LEU A 234 11.30 -26.68 16.50
N LYS A 235 11.83 -27.36 15.47
CA LYS A 235 13.15 -27.99 15.53
C LYS A 235 14.28 -26.96 15.63
N GLN A 236 14.16 -25.83 14.94
CA GLN A 236 15.18 -24.78 14.91
C GLN A 236 15.23 -23.95 16.19
N HIS A 237 14.07 -23.57 16.74
CA HIS A 237 13.97 -22.62 17.86
C HIS A 237 13.62 -23.30 19.19
N GLY A 238 13.05 -24.50 19.15
CA GLY A 238 12.59 -25.23 20.34
C GLY A 238 11.22 -24.77 20.85
N GLN A 239 10.58 -25.63 21.64
CA GLN A 239 9.19 -25.45 22.09
C GLN A 239 8.96 -24.16 22.89
N ARG A 240 9.89 -23.81 23.78
CA ARG A 240 9.76 -22.59 24.61
C ARG A 240 9.80 -21.32 23.77
N ALA A 241 10.69 -21.26 22.77
CA ALA A 241 10.79 -20.10 21.89
C ALA A 241 9.55 -19.96 21.01
N MET A 242 9.00 -21.08 20.52
CA MET A 242 7.74 -21.08 19.75
C MET A 242 6.55 -20.60 20.58
N GLN A 243 6.40 -21.09 21.83
CA GLN A 243 5.35 -20.60 22.73
C GLN A 243 5.51 -19.11 23.05
N GLN A 244 6.76 -18.65 23.20
CA GLN A 244 7.03 -17.23 23.41
C GLN A 244 6.71 -16.41 22.15
N ALA A 245 6.95 -16.95 20.96
CA ALA A 245 6.63 -16.31 19.69
C ALA A 245 5.12 -16.12 19.49
N GLU A 246 4.32 -17.12 19.88
CA GLU A 246 2.85 -17.03 19.92
C GLU A 246 2.38 -15.93 20.88
N LYS A 247 2.91 -15.92 22.11
CA LYS A 247 2.60 -14.85 23.09
C LYS A 247 3.00 -13.47 22.60
N GLN A 248 4.15 -13.34 21.93
CA GLN A 248 4.61 -12.09 21.34
C GLN A 248 3.71 -11.63 20.20
N ARG A 249 3.22 -12.55 19.36
CA ARG A 249 2.22 -12.25 18.33
C ARG A 249 0.95 -11.71 18.97
N ASP A 250 0.41 -12.43 19.95
CA ASP A 250 -0.87 -12.07 20.56
C ASP A 250 -0.78 -10.70 21.24
N ALA A 251 0.26 -10.47 22.04
CA ALA A 251 0.52 -9.16 22.65
C ALA A 251 0.73 -8.04 21.61
N HIS A 252 1.34 -8.35 20.46
CA HIS A 252 1.50 -7.38 19.39
C HIS A 252 0.16 -7.02 18.74
N LEU A 253 -0.69 -8.01 18.47
CA LEU A 253 -2.03 -7.79 17.92
C LEU A 253 -2.93 -7.03 18.89
N ASP A 254 -2.84 -7.31 20.20
CA ASP A 254 -3.54 -6.56 21.23
C ASP A 254 -3.11 -5.09 21.24
N ALA A 255 -1.80 -4.83 21.12
CA ALA A 255 -1.29 -3.46 21.05
C ALA A 255 -1.78 -2.72 19.79
N LEU A 256 -1.80 -3.39 18.63
CA LEU A 256 -2.35 -2.83 17.39
C LEU A 256 -3.87 -2.59 17.51
N ALA A 257 -4.60 -3.46 18.18
CA ALA A 257 -6.03 -3.30 18.39
C ALA A 257 -6.34 -2.09 19.28
N LEU A 258 -5.55 -1.87 20.32
CA LEU A 258 -5.64 -0.65 21.14
C LEU A 258 -5.35 0.61 20.31
N GLN A 259 -4.31 0.58 19.46
CA GLN A 259 -3.98 1.70 18.57
C GLN A 259 -5.10 1.98 17.55
N ALA A 260 -5.69 0.94 16.96
CA ALA A 260 -6.80 1.06 16.04
C ALA A 260 -8.02 1.71 16.71
N GLN A 261 -8.37 1.25 17.92
CA GLN A 261 -9.48 1.82 18.69
C GLN A 261 -9.22 3.29 19.07
N GLN A 262 -8.03 3.61 19.60
CA GLN A 262 -7.67 4.97 19.96
C GLN A 262 -7.77 5.92 18.76
N LEU A 263 -7.25 5.50 17.60
CA LEU A 263 -7.33 6.30 16.38
C LEU A 263 -8.78 6.54 15.97
N VAL A 264 -9.63 5.50 16.03
CA VAL A 264 -11.05 5.61 15.68
C VAL A 264 -11.78 6.55 16.63
N ASP A 265 -11.52 6.47 17.93
CA ASP A 265 -12.10 7.36 18.94
C ASP A 265 -11.70 8.83 18.71
N GLU A 266 -10.45 9.08 18.29
CA GLU A 266 -9.97 10.42 17.92
C GLU A 266 -10.66 10.96 16.67
N ARG A 267 -10.90 10.13 15.64
CA ARG A 267 -11.49 10.56 14.36
C ARG A 267 -13.01 10.63 14.38
N LEU A 268 -13.67 9.82 15.22
CA LEU A 268 -15.12 9.71 15.32
C LEU A 268 -15.64 10.05 16.73
N PRO A 269 -15.34 11.25 17.27
CA PRO A 269 -15.66 11.60 18.67
C PRO A 269 -17.17 11.66 18.99
N SER A 270 -18.05 11.59 17.99
CA SER A 270 -19.49 11.85 18.12
C SER A 270 -20.40 10.62 18.00
N ARG A 271 -19.88 9.39 17.85
CA ARG A 271 -20.70 8.16 17.83
C ARG A 271 -21.03 7.60 19.22
N ALA A 272 -20.61 8.26 20.31
CA ALA A 272 -20.87 7.86 21.70
C ALA A 272 -22.12 8.51 22.34
N LEU A 273 -22.96 9.23 21.58
CA LEU A 273 -24.08 10.00 22.12
C LEU A 273 -25.47 9.71 21.51
N HIS A 274 -25.67 8.55 20.86
CA HIS A 274 -27.00 8.12 20.42
C HIS A 274 -27.28 6.66 20.76
#